data_AF-A0A7J7TGH3-F1
#
_entry.id   AF-A0A7J7TGH3-F1
#
_cell.length_a   1.000
_cell.length_b   1.000
_cell.length_c   1.000
_cell.angle_alpha   90.00
_cell.angle_beta   90.00
_cell.angle_gamma   90.00
#
_symmetry.space_group_name_H-M   'P 1'
#
loop_
_entity.id
_entity.type
_entity.pdbx_description
1 polymer ?
#
loop_
_entity_poly.entity_id
_entity_poly.type
_entity_poly.pdbx_seq_one_letter_code
_entity_poly.pdbx_strand_id
1 'polypeptide(L)'
;MKYWREHAQKTVLLFEILAVLDSAVTHGPHYSKTFLMRDGKNTLPCVFYEIDRELPRLIRGRVHRCVGNYDQKNNIFKCVSVRPASVSEQKSFQAFVKIADAEMRYYTNVMNEI
;
A
#
# COMPACT_ATOMS: atom_id res chain seq x y z
N MET A 1 17.23 -20.05 -5.67
CA MET A 1 15.86 -20.54 -5.37
C MET A 1 15.78 -21.55 -4.23
N LYS A 2 16.71 -22.53 -4.06
CA LYS A 2 16.67 -23.53 -2.96
C LYS A 2 16.50 -22.90 -1.56
N TYR A 3 17.35 -21.94 -1.22
CA TYR A 3 17.32 -21.25 0.08
C TYR A 3 16.21 -20.21 0.22
N TRP A 4 15.61 -19.77 -0.89
CA TRP A 4 14.54 -18.77 -0.84
C TRP A 4 13.27 -19.37 -0.25
N ARG A 5 13.01 -20.64 -0.51
CA ARG A 5 11.86 -21.37 0.05
C ARG A 5 11.95 -21.52 1.57
N GLU A 6 13.15 -21.70 2.10
CA GLU A 6 13.42 -21.83 3.54
C GLU A 6 13.25 -20.47 4.27
N HIS A 7 13.48 -19.37 3.56
CA HIS A 7 13.40 -18.01 4.11
C HIS A 7 12.10 -17.28 3.77
N ALA A 8 11.28 -17.77 2.84
CA ALA A 8 10.05 -17.09 2.39
C ALA A 8 9.07 -16.78 3.52
N GLN A 9 8.99 -17.63 4.56
CA GLN A 9 8.15 -17.37 5.72
C GLN A 9 8.71 -16.31 6.69
N LYS A 10 10.01 -16.01 6.58
CA LYS A 10 10.71 -15.00 7.39
C LYS A 10 10.89 -13.67 6.64
N THR A 11 10.50 -13.60 5.37
CA THR A 11 10.63 -12.40 4.55
C THR A 11 9.44 -11.47 4.69
N VAL A 12 9.71 -10.17 4.58
CA VAL A 12 8.69 -9.13 4.60
C VAL A 12 7.78 -9.28 3.37
N LEU A 13 6.46 -9.39 3.61
CA LEU A 13 5.47 -9.38 2.53
C LEU A 13 5.37 -7.98 1.93
N LEU A 14 5.43 -7.92 0.60
CA LEU A 14 5.11 -6.73 -0.16
C LEU A 14 3.69 -6.85 -0.68
N PHE A 15 2.93 -5.79 -0.47
CA PHE A 15 1.59 -5.62 -0.99
C PHE A 15 1.59 -4.54 -2.05
N GLU A 16 0.64 -4.68 -2.94
CA GLU A 16 0.34 -3.69 -3.95
C GLU A 16 -1.08 -3.20 -3.75
N ILE A 17 -1.23 -1.88 -3.64
CA ILE A 17 -2.51 -1.24 -3.40
C ILE A 17 -2.76 -0.17 -4.46
N LEU A 18 -4.02 -0.06 -4.85
CA LEU A 18 -4.55 1.14 -5.48
C LEU A 18 -5.34 1.89 -4.41
N ALA A 19 -5.14 3.20 -4.31
CA ALA A 19 -5.85 4.02 -3.33
C ALA A 19 -5.87 5.50 -3.73
N VAL A 20 -6.85 6.24 -3.24
CA VAL A 20 -6.95 7.69 -3.43
C VAL A 20 -6.05 8.41 -2.43
N LEU A 21 -5.26 9.38 -2.88
CA LEU A 21 -4.52 10.26 -1.97
C LEU A 21 -5.49 11.18 -1.21
N ASP A 22 -5.58 11.01 0.09
CA ASP A 22 -6.59 11.67 0.94
C ASP A 22 -6.04 12.88 1.72
N SER A 23 -4.73 12.94 1.94
CA SER A 23 -4.06 14.07 2.60
C SER A 23 -3.10 14.81 1.66
N ALA A 24 -2.65 15.99 2.10
CA ALA A 24 -1.41 16.55 1.57
C ALA A 24 -0.23 15.64 1.94
N VAL A 25 0.83 15.66 1.12
CA VAL A 25 2.10 15.03 1.45
C VAL A 25 2.85 15.95 2.40
N THR A 26 3.28 15.43 3.55
CA THR A 26 4.06 16.17 4.56
C THR A 26 5.44 15.54 4.73
N HIS A 27 6.39 16.32 5.23
CA HIS A 27 7.69 15.78 5.62
C HIS A 27 7.57 14.98 6.92
N GLY A 28 8.22 13.83 6.97
CA GLY A 28 8.38 13.00 8.14
C GLY A 28 9.83 12.92 8.60
N PRO A 29 10.10 12.22 9.71
CA PRO A 29 11.47 11.98 10.18
C PRO A 29 12.27 11.14 9.19
N HIS A 30 13.60 11.16 9.31
CA HIS A 30 14.51 10.31 8.51
C HIS A 30 14.33 10.47 6.98
N TYR A 31 14.19 11.72 6.52
CA TYR A 31 14.08 12.04 5.09
C TYR A 31 12.93 11.29 4.41
N SER A 32 11.77 11.32 5.05
CA SER A 32 10.56 10.65 4.58
C SER A 32 9.45 11.64 4.22
N LYS A 33 8.50 11.12 3.45
CA LYS A 33 7.25 11.76 3.08
C LYS A 33 6.10 10.93 3.66
N THR A 34 5.18 11.57 4.35
CA THR A 34 4.00 10.92 4.95
C THR A 34 2.73 11.43 4.31
N PHE A 35 1.77 10.54 4.11
CA PHE A 35 0.48 10.86 3.51
C PHE A 35 -0.56 9.79 3.86
N LEU A 36 -1.84 10.12 3.69
CA LEU A 36 -2.95 9.19 3.86
C LEU A 36 -3.46 8.72 2.51
N MET A 37 -3.61 7.40 2.39
CA MET A 37 -4.27 6.75 1.27
C MET A 37 -5.65 6.26 1.68
N ARG A 38 -6.63 6.28 0.79
CA ARG A 38 -8.01 5.88 1.06
C ARG A 38 -8.52 4.88 0.03
N ASP A 39 -9.10 3.78 0.50
CA ASP A 39 -9.72 2.73 -0.34
C ASP A 39 -11.21 3.02 -0.66
N GLY A 40 -11.80 4.00 0.03
CA GLY A 40 -13.18 4.43 -0.06
C GLY A 40 -13.83 4.52 1.33
N LYS A 41 -13.55 3.55 2.21
CA LYS A 41 -14.11 3.47 3.58
C LYS A 41 -13.05 3.75 4.64
N ASN A 42 -11.85 3.23 4.44
CA ASN A 42 -10.76 3.28 5.40
C ASN A 42 -9.65 4.18 4.88
N THR A 43 -8.89 4.74 5.83
CA THR A 43 -7.65 5.45 5.55
C THR A 43 -6.48 4.63 6.05
N LEU A 44 -5.39 4.66 5.28
CA LEU A 44 -4.15 3.95 5.54
C LEU A 44 -3.01 4.98 5.57
N PRO A 45 -2.36 5.15 6.73
CA PRO A 45 -1.15 5.95 6.82
C PRO A 45 -0.04 5.33 5.99
N CYS A 46 0.60 6.14 5.16
CA CYS A 46 1.71 5.75 4.31
C CYS A 46 2.94 6.59 4.62
N VAL A 47 4.10 5.96 4.50
CA VAL A 47 5.41 6.63 4.54
C VAL A 47 6.24 6.18 3.36
N PHE A 48 6.92 7.12 2.70
CA PHE A 48 7.89 6.87 1.64
C PHE A 48 9.22 7.49 2.04
N TYR A 49 10.29 6.71 2.06
CA TYR A 49 11.63 7.21 2.38
C TYR A 49 12.34 7.60 1.08
N GLU A 50 12.80 8.85 1.00
CA GLU A 50 13.45 9.38 -0.20
C GLU A 50 14.96 9.06 -0.22
N ILE A 51 15.32 7.79 -0.04
CA ILE A 51 16.72 7.35 0.08
C ILE A 51 17.40 7.39 -1.29
N ASP A 52 16.90 6.61 -2.24
CA ASP A 52 17.50 6.49 -3.59
C ASP A 52 16.73 7.29 -4.65
N ARG A 53 15.52 7.75 -4.32
CA ARG A 53 14.63 8.49 -5.23
C ARG A 53 13.67 9.38 -4.47
N GLU A 54 13.33 10.51 -5.07
CA GLU A 54 12.30 11.41 -4.57
C GLU A 54 10.89 10.85 -4.83
N LEU A 55 9.94 11.19 -3.96
CA LEU A 55 8.54 10.86 -4.15
C LEU A 55 8.00 11.70 -5.33
N PRO A 56 7.40 11.08 -6.36
CA PRO A 56 6.80 11.83 -7.45
C PRO A 56 5.66 12.71 -6.91
N ARG A 57 5.38 13.81 -7.61
CA ARG A 57 4.28 14.71 -7.24
C ARG A 57 2.95 13.95 -7.22
N LEU A 58 2.37 13.79 -6.03
CA LEU A 58 1.06 13.18 -5.85
C LEU A 58 -0.04 14.23 -5.86
N ILE A 59 -1.17 13.92 -6.47
CA ILE A 59 -2.32 14.84 -6.57
C ILE A 59 -3.45 14.32 -5.69
N ARG A 60 -3.84 15.11 -4.69
CA ARG A 60 -4.94 14.77 -3.79
C ARG A 60 -6.23 14.48 -4.57
N GLY A 61 -6.98 13.48 -4.12
CA GLY A 61 -8.21 13.03 -4.79
C GLY A 61 -7.99 12.15 -6.01
N ARG A 62 -6.75 11.89 -6.44
CA ARG A 62 -6.44 10.95 -7.52
C ARG A 62 -6.01 9.59 -6.97
N VAL A 63 -6.26 8.56 -7.75
CA VAL A 63 -5.81 7.19 -7.46
C VAL A 63 -4.31 7.07 -7.76
N HIS A 64 -3.60 6.45 -6.84
CA HIS A 64 -2.19 6.10 -6.97
C HIS A 64 -2.03 4.61 -6.74
N ARG A 65 -1.00 4.05 -7.39
CA ARG A 65 -0.53 2.69 -7.13
C ARG A 65 0.65 2.78 -6.18
N CYS A 66 0.56 2.04 -5.08
CA CYS A 66 1.63 1.93 -4.10
C CYS A 66 2.05 0.48 -3.96
N VAL A 67 3.35 0.24 -3.88
CA VAL A 67 3.92 -1.06 -3.50
C VAL A 67 4.71 -0.85 -2.23
N GLY A 68 4.53 -1.72 -1.24
CA GLY A 68 5.17 -1.53 0.05
C GLY A 68 4.88 -2.65 1.02
N ASN A 69 5.49 -2.58 2.19
CA ASN A 69 5.19 -3.52 3.27
C ASN A 69 4.28 -2.86 4.31
N TYR A 70 3.44 -3.67 4.95
CA TYR A 70 2.61 -3.20 6.05
C TYR A 70 3.33 -3.46 7.38
N ASP A 71 3.61 -2.39 8.12
CA ASP A 71 4.12 -2.46 9.48
C ASP A 71 2.93 -2.54 10.44
N GLN A 72 2.54 -3.77 10.80
CA GLN A 72 1.40 -4.03 11.66
C GLN A 72 1.55 -3.39 13.04
N LYS A 73 2.77 -3.30 13.59
CA LYS A 73 3.01 -2.75 14.92
C LYS A 73 2.65 -1.26 14.97
N ASN A 74 2.97 -0.53 13.91
CA ASN A 74 2.76 0.91 13.85
C ASN A 74 1.53 1.31 13.03
N ASN A 75 0.84 0.36 12.39
CA ASN A 75 -0.26 0.61 11.45
C ASN A 75 0.15 1.59 10.33
N ILE A 76 1.33 1.34 9.73
CA ILE A 76 1.89 2.19 8.67
C ILE A 76 2.25 1.33 7.46
N PHE A 77 1.82 1.79 6.29
CA PHE A 77 2.26 1.24 5.02
C PHE A 77 3.56 1.90 4.56
N LYS A 78 4.66 1.16 4.61
CA LYS A 78 5.98 1.61 4.19
C LYS A 78 6.10 1.41 2.67
N CYS A 79 5.84 2.49 1.93
CA CYS A 79 5.91 2.51 0.48
C CYS A 79 7.35 2.33 0.02
N VAL A 80 7.57 1.29 -0.77
CA VAL A 80 8.77 1.12 -1.59
C VAL A 80 8.61 1.90 -2.89
N SER A 81 7.42 1.91 -3.49
CA SER A 81 7.11 2.62 -4.74
C SER A 81 5.75 3.29 -4.66
N VAL A 82 5.64 4.49 -5.23
CA VAL A 82 4.38 5.21 -5.40
C VAL A 82 4.37 5.84 -6.79
N ARG A 83 3.28 5.67 -7.53
CA ARG A 83 3.07 6.36 -8.81
C ARG A 83 1.60 6.72 -9.02
N PRO A 84 1.29 7.72 -9.86
CA PRO A 84 -0.06 7.90 -10.37
C PRO A 84 -0.58 6.59 -10.98
N ALA A 85 -1.85 6.28 -10.72
CA ALA A 85 -2.51 5.18 -11.40
C ALA A 85 -2.69 5.52 -12.89
N SER A 86 -2.51 4.53 -13.76
CA SER A 86 -2.83 4.63 -15.18
C SER A 86 -4.34 4.83 -15.40
N VAL A 87 -4.73 5.22 -16.61
CA VAL A 87 -6.14 5.41 -16.96
C VAL A 87 -6.95 4.12 -16.76
N SER A 88 -6.36 2.96 -17.08
CA SER A 88 -7.01 1.66 -16.87
C SER A 88 -7.22 1.37 -15.38
N GLU A 89 -6.17 1.54 -14.57
CA GLU A 89 -6.24 1.33 -13.12
C GLU A 89 -7.23 2.27 -12.43
N GLN A 90 -7.31 3.52 -12.87
CA GLN A 90 -8.30 4.47 -12.36
C GLN A 90 -9.73 4.02 -12.62
N LYS A 91 -10.00 3.49 -13.82
CA LYS A 91 -11.34 2.99 -14.19
C LYS A 91 -11.73 1.74 -13.41
N SER A 92 -10.78 0.83 -13.18
CA SER A 92 -11.03 -0.45 -12.50
C SER A 92 -10.82 -0.41 -10.98
N PHE A 93 -10.34 0.71 -10.43
CA PHE A 93 -9.94 0.86 -9.03
C PHE A 93 -11.00 0.34 -8.04
N GLN A 94 -12.25 0.77 -8.17
CA GLN A 94 -13.33 0.37 -7.25
C GLN A 94 -13.60 -1.14 -7.30
N ALA A 95 -13.55 -1.73 -8.49
CA ALA A 95 -13.70 -3.18 -8.65
C ALA A 95 -12.52 -3.93 -8.04
N PHE A 96 -11.29 -3.43 -8.24
CA PHE A 96 -10.08 -4.01 -7.66
C PHE A 96 -10.13 -4.03 -6.13
N VAL A 97 -10.47 -2.89 -5.49
CA VAL A 97 -10.61 -2.82 -4.03
C VAL A 97 -11.69 -3.77 -3.54
N LYS A 98 -12.86 -3.80 -4.20
CA LYS A 98 -13.96 -4.68 -3.81
C LYS A 98 -13.58 -6.16 -3.85
N ILE A 99 -12.89 -6.59 -4.91
CA ILE A 99 -12.45 -7.98 -5.08
C ILE A 99 -11.38 -8.31 -4.04
N ALA A 100 -10.38 -7.42 -3.85
CA ALA A 100 -9.34 -7.65 -2.86
C ALA A 100 -9.90 -7.74 -1.42
N ASP A 101 -10.85 -6.88 -1.06
CA ASP A 101 -11.53 -6.94 0.24
C ASP A 101 -12.32 -8.24 0.40
N ALA A 102 -13.02 -8.71 -0.63
CA ALA A 102 -13.75 -9.98 -0.59
C ALA A 102 -12.81 -11.19 -0.38
N GLU A 103 -11.72 -11.27 -1.14
CA GLU A 103 -10.73 -12.35 -1.01
C GLU A 103 -10.04 -12.34 0.36
N MET A 104 -9.66 -11.16 0.85
CA MET A 104 -9.01 -11.04 2.16
C MET A 104 -9.95 -11.40 3.31
N ARG A 105 -11.23 -11.03 3.23
CA ARG A 105 -12.24 -11.46 4.23
C ARG A 105 -12.41 -12.96 4.26
N TYR A 106 -12.47 -13.59 3.09
CA TYR A 106 -12.54 -15.05 2.99
C TYR A 106 -11.31 -15.69 3.65
N TYR A 107 -10.11 -15.21 3.30
CA TYR A 107 -8.87 -15.69 3.90
C TYR A 107 -8.84 -15.53 5.43
N THR A 108 -9.21 -14.35 5.95
CA THR A 108 -9.26 -14.13 7.41
C THR A 108 -10.27 -15.03 8.11
N ASN A 109 -11.42 -15.30 7.49
CA ASN A 109 -12.42 -16.19 8.07
C ASN A 109 -11.90 -17.63 8.13
N VAL A 110 -11.34 -18.13 7.03
CA VAL A 110 -10.78 -19.50 6.96
C VAL A 110 -9.61 -19.67 7.93
N MET A 111 -8.71 -18.69 8.03
CA MET A 111 -7.56 -18.77 8.93
C MET A 111 -7.95 -18.66 10.41
N ASN A 112 -9.06 -18.00 10.75
CA ASN A 112 -9.57 -17.92 12.12
C ASN A 112 -10.34 -19.18 12.54
N GLU A 113 -10.71 -20.06 11.59
CA GLU A 113 -11.35 -21.35 11.84
C GLU A 113 -10.35 -22.51 12.02
N ILE A 114 -9.05 -22.24 11.86
CA ILE A 114 -7.92 -23.17 12.10
C ILE A 114 -7.31 -22.91 13.47
#